data_AF-A0AAP1RBP2-F1
#
_entry.id   AF-A0AAP1RBP2-F1
#
_cell.length_a   1.000
_cell.length_b   1.000
_cell.length_c   1.000
_cell.angle_alpha   90.00
_cell.angle_beta   90.00
_cell.angle_gamma   90.00
#
_symmetry.space_group_name_H-M   'P 1'
#
loop_
_entity.id
_entity.type
_entity.pdbx_description
1 polymer ?
#
loop_
_entity_poly.entity_id
_entity_poly.type
_entity_poly.pdbx_seq_one_letter_code
_entity_poly.pdbx_strand_id
1 'polypeptide(L)'
;ESFDLNGVRPFVRILSEKVRARRGRPPKDEVRLVPLTDISYVRQMESWMITTRPRRREPLWAVTDETMRNWLKQAVRRAEADGVHFSIPVTPHTFRHSYIMHMLYHRQPRKVIQALAGHRDPRSMEVYTRVFALDMAATLAVPFTGDGRDAAEILRTLPPLR
;
A
#
# COMPACT_ATOMS: atom_id res chain seq x y z
N GLU A 1 -6.56 -17.66 -12.03
CA GLU A 1 -6.98 -16.31 -12.44
C GLU A 1 -6.33 -15.29 -11.50
N SER A 2 -6.12 -14.06 -11.97
CA SER A 2 -5.50 -13.02 -11.16
C SER A 2 -6.44 -12.51 -10.06
N PHE A 3 -7.75 -12.53 -10.27
CA PHE A 3 -8.74 -12.15 -9.27
C PHE A 3 -9.42 -13.38 -8.65
N ASP A 4 -9.84 -13.25 -7.41
CA ASP A 4 -10.63 -14.22 -6.65
C ASP A 4 -11.71 -13.44 -5.91
N LEU A 5 -12.93 -13.41 -6.47
CA LEU A 5 -13.99 -12.48 -6.05
C LEU A 5 -15.12 -13.15 -5.27
N ASN A 6 -15.33 -14.46 -5.46
CA ASN A 6 -16.50 -15.19 -4.93
C ASN A 6 -16.38 -15.59 -3.44
N GLY A 7 -15.34 -15.14 -2.74
CA GLY A 7 -15.06 -15.52 -1.35
C GLY A 7 -15.43 -14.43 -0.34
N VAL A 8 -15.52 -14.81 0.94
CA VAL A 8 -15.75 -13.87 2.08
C VAL A 8 -14.68 -12.76 2.14
N ARG A 9 -13.49 -13.04 1.60
CA ARG A 9 -12.41 -12.05 1.46
C ARG A 9 -11.92 -12.06 0.02
N PRO A 10 -12.50 -11.22 -0.86
CA PRO A 10 -12.02 -11.07 -2.22
C PRO A 10 -10.56 -10.62 -2.25
N PHE A 11 -9.77 -11.13 -3.19
CA PHE A 11 -8.36 -10.75 -3.32
C PHE A 11 -7.87 -10.82 -4.77
N VAL A 12 -6.76 -10.13 -5.02
CA VAL A 12 -6.01 -10.22 -6.27
C VAL A 12 -4.65 -10.88 -6.02
N ARG A 13 -4.32 -11.84 -6.88
CA ARG A 13 -3.02 -12.50 -7.01
C ARG A 13 -2.16 -11.67 -7.96
N ILE A 14 -1.11 -11.05 -7.43
CA ILE A 14 -0.18 -10.27 -8.24
C ILE A 14 1.18 -10.97 -8.26
N LEU A 15 1.62 -11.31 -9.47
CA LEU A 15 2.95 -11.84 -9.72
C LEU A 15 3.98 -10.71 -9.74
N SER A 16 5.17 -10.96 -9.18
CA SER A 16 6.33 -10.08 -9.40
C SER A 16 6.68 -10.00 -10.90
N GLU A 17 7.15 -8.84 -11.36
CA GLU A 17 7.54 -8.63 -12.77
C GLU A 17 8.58 -9.64 -13.24
N LYS A 18 9.54 -9.99 -12.38
CA LYS A 18 10.60 -10.97 -12.68
C LYS A 18 10.04 -12.37 -12.98
N VAL A 19 8.84 -12.67 -12.48
CA VAL A 19 8.16 -13.95 -12.69
C VAL A 19 7.32 -13.94 -13.94
N ARG A 20 6.69 -12.80 -14.27
CA ARG A 20 5.95 -12.66 -15.53
C ARG A 20 6.84 -12.94 -16.74
N ALA A 21 8.13 -12.64 -16.65
CA ALA A 21 9.13 -12.91 -17.69
C ALA A 21 9.61 -14.37 -17.76
N ARG A 22 9.35 -15.22 -16.76
CA ARG A 22 9.81 -16.62 -16.71
C ARG A 22 8.72 -17.58 -17.19
N ARG A 23 9.09 -18.58 -18.01
CA ARG A 23 8.23 -19.74 -18.29
C ARG A 23 8.27 -20.69 -17.09
N GLY A 24 7.11 -20.98 -16.50
CA GLY A 24 6.98 -21.99 -15.43
C GLY A 24 6.00 -21.60 -14.33
N ARG A 25 5.87 -22.47 -13.31
CA ARG A 25 5.11 -22.14 -12.09
C ARG A 25 5.92 -21.15 -11.24
N PRO A 26 5.34 -20.00 -10.87
CA PRO A 26 5.96 -19.10 -9.91
C PRO A 26 6.34 -19.82 -8.61
N PRO A 27 7.55 -19.61 -8.06
CA PRO A 27 7.83 -19.89 -6.66
C PRO A 27 6.78 -19.23 -5.76
N LYS A 28 6.41 -19.91 -4.67
CA LYS A 28 5.36 -19.45 -3.73
C LYS A 28 5.63 -18.05 -3.19
N ASP A 29 6.90 -17.69 -3.00
CA ASP A 29 7.33 -16.42 -2.42
C ASP A 29 7.25 -15.24 -3.40
N GLU A 30 6.97 -15.48 -4.68
CA GLU A 30 6.92 -14.46 -5.72
C GLU A 30 5.49 -14.11 -6.18
N VAL A 31 4.49 -14.66 -5.48
CA VAL A 31 3.06 -14.34 -5.63
C VAL A 31 2.58 -13.61 -4.39
N ARG A 32 2.09 -12.37 -4.55
CA ARG A 32 1.46 -11.64 -3.44
C ARG A 32 -0.06 -11.67 -3.57
N LEU A 33 -0.73 -11.86 -2.44
CA LEU A 33 -2.18 -11.79 -2.31
C LEU A 33 -2.53 -10.42 -1.70
N VAL A 34 -3.29 -9.61 -2.43
CA VAL A 34 -3.74 -8.30 -1.95
C VAL A 34 -5.26 -8.36 -1.77
N PRO A 35 -5.78 -8.24 -0.55
CA PRO A 35 -7.21 -8.18 -0.30
C PRO A 35 -7.85 -6.98 -1.03
N LEU A 36 -9.04 -7.19 -1.57
CA LEU A 36 -9.87 -6.12 -2.13
C LEU A 36 -10.90 -5.73 -1.08
N THR A 37 -10.68 -4.59 -0.45
CA THR A 37 -11.53 -4.10 0.66
C THR A 37 -12.70 -3.26 0.18
N ASP A 38 -12.62 -2.70 -1.03
CA ASP A 38 -13.70 -1.91 -1.62
C ASP A 38 -14.70 -2.82 -2.34
N ILE A 39 -15.89 -2.95 -1.74
CA ILE A 39 -16.99 -3.76 -2.27
C ILE A 39 -17.49 -3.21 -3.60
N SER A 40 -17.48 -1.88 -3.79
CA SER A 40 -17.92 -1.26 -5.05
C SER A 40 -16.97 -1.61 -6.18
N TYR A 41 -15.66 -1.65 -5.90
CA TYR A 41 -14.67 -2.11 -6.86
C TYR A 41 -14.81 -3.61 -7.16
N VAL A 42 -15.03 -4.44 -6.14
CA VAL A 42 -15.27 -5.89 -6.31
C VAL A 42 -16.45 -6.13 -7.25
N ARG A 43 -17.60 -5.48 -7.02
CA ARG A 43 -18.80 -5.61 -7.87
C ARG A 43 -18.57 -5.15 -9.31
N GLN A 44 -17.83 -4.05 -9.50
CA GLN A 44 -17.44 -3.60 -10.84
C GLN A 44 -16.56 -4.64 -11.54
N MET A 45 -15.60 -5.22 -10.82
CA MET A 45 -14.73 -6.26 -11.37
C MET A 45 -15.52 -7.53 -11.71
N GLU A 46 -16.45 -7.96 -10.85
CA GLU A 46 -17.35 -9.09 -11.13
C GLU A 46 -18.15 -8.87 -12.41
N SER A 47 -18.78 -7.70 -12.53
CA SER A 47 -19.54 -7.32 -13.72
C SER A 47 -18.68 -7.36 -14.98
N TRP A 48 -17.48 -6.78 -14.91
CA TRP A 48 -16.53 -6.78 -16.03
C TRP A 48 -16.06 -8.20 -16.39
N MET A 49 -15.76 -9.06 -15.41
CA MET A 49 -15.34 -10.44 -15.68
C MET A 49 -16.44 -11.27 -16.34
N ILE A 50 -17.70 -11.04 -15.98
CA ILE A 50 -18.87 -11.69 -16.61
C ILE A 50 -19.03 -11.26 -18.06
N THR A 51 -18.84 -9.97 -18.36
CA THR A 51 -18.98 -9.40 -19.70
C THR A 51 -17.81 -9.74 -20.61
N THR A 52 -16.57 -9.50 -20.16
CA THR A 52 -15.37 -9.64 -21.01
C THR A 52 -14.85 -11.07 -21.07
N ARG A 53 -15.08 -11.90 -20.04
CA ARG A 53 -14.65 -13.31 -19.96
C ARG A 53 -13.22 -13.54 -20.45
N PRO A 54 -12.22 -12.85 -19.86
CA PRO A 54 -10.83 -12.95 -20.30
C PRO A 54 -10.32 -14.39 -20.22
N ARG A 55 -9.55 -14.85 -21.20
CA ARG A 55 -9.01 -16.22 -21.19
C ARG A 55 -7.92 -16.37 -20.14
N ARG A 56 -7.72 -17.61 -19.69
CA ARG A 56 -6.65 -17.92 -18.75
C ARG A 56 -5.29 -17.60 -19.39
N ARG A 57 -4.46 -16.81 -18.69
CA ARG A 57 -3.14 -16.32 -19.10
C ARG A 57 -3.15 -15.21 -20.17
N GLU A 58 -4.31 -14.69 -20.57
CA GLU A 58 -4.37 -13.44 -21.32
C GLU A 58 -4.19 -12.23 -20.39
N PRO A 59 -3.60 -11.12 -20.87
CA PRO A 59 -3.63 -9.85 -20.15
C PRO A 59 -5.07 -9.44 -19.90
N LEU A 60 -5.40 -9.05 -18.67
CA LEU A 60 -6.73 -8.55 -18.33
C LEU A 60 -7.03 -7.21 -19.02
N TRP A 61 -6.01 -6.39 -19.21
CA TRP A 61 -6.10 -5.11 -19.89
C TRP A 61 -5.12 -5.10 -21.06
N ALA A 62 -5.64 -4.93 -22.27
CA ALA A 62 -4.84 -4.76 -23.49
C ALA A 62 -4.36 -3.30 -23.63
N VAL A 63 -3.75 -2.75 -22.57
CA VAL A 63 -3.28 -1.37 -22.50
C VAL A 63 -1.80 -1.34 -22.16
N THR A 64 -1.11 -0.33 -22.69
CA THR A 64 0.30 -0.09 -22.38
C THR A 64 0.45 0.85 -21.18
N ASP A 65 1.64 0.86 -20.58
CA ASP A 65 1.98 1.82 -19.53
C ASP A 65 1.82 3.27 -20.00
N GLU A 66 2.13 3.54 -21.26
CA GLU A 66 1.96 4.88 -21.84
C GLU A 66 0.49 5.28 -21.95
N THR A 67 -0.37 4.35 -22.35
CA THR A 67 -1.83 4.55 -22.36
C THR A 67 -2.33 4.90 -20.96
N MET A 68 -1.90 4.15 -19.94
CA MET A 68 -2.29 4.40 -18.55
C MET A 68 -1.81 5.76 -18.04
N ARG A 69 -0.56 6.15 -18.36
CA ARG A 69 -0.04 7.49 -18.03
C ARG A 69 -0.85 8.59 -18.69
N ASN A 70 -1.26 8.40 -19.95
CA ASN A 70 -2.06 9.39 -20.67
C ASN A 70 -3.49 9.52 -20.13
N TRP A 71 -4.13 8.41 -19.74
CA TRP A 71 -5.42 8.46 -19.04
C TRP A 71 -5.33 9.18 -17.70
N LEU A 72 -4.26 8.94 -16.92
CA LEU A 72 -4.04 9.68 -15.67
C LEU A 72 -3.82 11.17 -15.90
N LYS A 73 -3.01 11.56 -16.89
CA LYS A 73 -2.85 12.97 -17.27
C LYS A 73 -4.19 13.61 -17.65
N GLN A 74 -5.04 12.90 -18.39
CA GLN A 74 -6.38 13.38 -18.73
C GLN A 74 -7.26 13.54 -17.49
N ALA A 75 -7.24 12.58 -16.57
CA ALA A 75 -8.01 12.66 -15.33
C ALA A 75 -7.55 13.83 -14.45
N VAL A 76 -6.24 14.05 -14.33
CA VAL A 76 -5.67 15.21 -13.60
C VAL A 76 -6.11 16.53 -14.23
N ARG A 77 -6.09 16.64 -15.58
CA ARG A 77 -6.58 17.84 -16.27
C ARG A 77 -8.06 18.10 -16.05
N ARG A 78 -8.90 17.06 -15.98
CA ARG A 78 -10.32 17.22 -15.65
C ARG A 78 -10.50 17.73 -14.22
N ALA A 79 -9.77 17.12 -13.27
CA ALA A 79 -9.79 17.58 -11.88
C ALA A 79 -9.32 19.04 -11.74
N GLU A 80 -8.31 19.46 -12.50
CA GLU A 80 -7.84 20.85 -12.55
C GLU A 80 -8.92 21.80 -13.08
N ALA A 81 -9.67 21.40 -14.12
CA ALA A 81 -10.81 22.18 -14.61
C ALA A 81 -11.93 22.30 -13.56
N ASP A 82 -12.06 21.32 -12.67
CA ASP A 82 -12.98 21.32 -11.52
C ASP A 82 -12.40 22.07 -10.29
N GLY A 83 -11.23 22.72 -10.42
CA GLY A 83 -10.56 23.49 -9.36
C GLY A 83 -9.75 22.66 -8.36
N VAL A 84 -9.50 21.38 -8.65
CA VAL A 84 -8.70 20.49 -7.81
C VAL A 84 -7.26 20.44 -8.31
N HIS A 85 -6.32 20.88 -7.47
CA HIS A 85 -4.90 20.91 -7.80
C HIS A 85 -4.09 19.93 -6.93
N PHE A 86 -3.10 19.28 -7.54
CA PHE A 86 -2.16 18.40 -6.86
C PHE A 86 -0.79 19.07 -6.75
N SER A 87 -0.17 19.01 -5.57
CA SER A 87 1.18 19.56 -5.32
C SER A 87 2.30 18.71 -5.91
N ILE A 88 1.98 17.49 -6.36
CA ILE A 88 2.93 16.55 -6.95
C ILE A 88 2.35 15.98 -8.26
N PRO A 89 3.21 15.59 -9.22
CA PRO A 89 2.77 14.85 -10.39
C PRO A 89 2.09 13.53 -9.99
N VAL A 90 0.88 13.30 -10.51
CA VAL A 90 0.15 12.04 -10.29
C VAL A 90 0.57 11.03 -11.34
N THR A 91 1.24 9.96 -10.90
CA THR A 91 1.68 8.84 -11.72
C THR A 91 1.13 7.52 -11.14
N PRO A 92 1.18 6.40 -11.87
CA PRO A 92 0.84 5.08 -11.29
C PRO A 92 1.62 4.78 -10.01
N HIS A 93 2.88 5.21 -9.93
CA HIS A 93 3.72 4.98 -8.75
C HIS A 93 3.29 5.86 -7.56
N THR A 94 2.72 7.04 -7.80
CA THR A 94 2.14 7.92 -6.77
C THR A 94 1.02 7.22 -5.99
N PHE A 95 0.17 6.45 -6.66
CA PHE A 95 -0.87 5.65 -5.98
C PHE A 95 -0.28 4.59 -5.05
N ARG A 96 0.81 3.94 -5.49
CA ARG A 96 1.52 2.96 -4.65
C ARG A 96 2.13 3.63 -3.41
N HIS A 97 2.75 4.79 -3.57
CA HIS A 97 3.26 5.56 -2.42
C HIS A 97 2.14 5.93 -1.46
N SER A 98 1.02 6.44 -1.98
CA SER A 98 -0.14 6.84 -1.20
C SER A 98 -0.74 5.65 -0.43
N TYR A 99 -0.84 4.49 -1.06
CA TYR A 99 -1.28 3.25 -0.40
C TYR A 99 -0.37 2.85 0.77
N ILE A 100 0.95 2.88 0.58
CA ILE A 100 1.91 2.53 1.64
C ILE A 100 1.82 3.53 2.80
N MET A 101 1.77 4.83 2.52
CA MET A 101 1.62 5.86 3.54
C MET A 101 0.29 5.73 4.28
N HIS A 102 -0.81 5.49 3.57
CA HIS A 102 -2.12 5.29 4.18
C HIS A 102 -2.10 4.13 5.19
N MET A 103 -1.51 2.99 4.83
CA MET A 103 -1.36 1.86 5.73
C MET A 103 -0.48 2.18 6.95
N LEU A 104 0.57 3.00 6.78
CA LEU A 104 1.41 3.46 7.89
C LEU A 104 0.64 4.39 8.85
N TYR A 105 -0.14 5.34 8.34
CA TYR A 105 -1.00 6.19 9.16
C TYR A 105 -2.05 5.40 9.94
N HIS A 106 -2.55 4.31 9.36
CA HIS A 106 -3.42 3.35 10.05
C HIS A 106 -2.67 2.33 10.92
N ARG A 107 -1.40 2.60 11.25
CA ARG A 107 -0.55 1.85 12.18
C ARG A 107 -0.44 0.36 11.84
N GLN A 108 -0.52 0.02 10.56
CA GLN A 108 -0.39 -1.37 10.13
C GLN A 108 1.06 -1.85 10.31
N PRO A 109 1.28 -3.11 10.71
CA PRO A 109 2.63 -3.59 10.97
C PRO A 109 3.50 -3.50 9.71
N ARG A 110 4.71 -2.95 9.83
CA ARG A 110 5.62 -2.70 8.69
C ARG A 110 5.84 -3.93 7.80
N LYS A 111 5.95 -5.12 8.40
CA LYS A 111 6.11 -6.39 7.66
C LYS A 111 4.88 -6.73 6.80
N VAL A 112 3.67 -6.40 7.26
CA VAL A 112 2.43 -6.59 6.50
C VAL A 112 2.40 -5.64 5.31
N ILE A 113 2.70 -4.36 5.53
CA ILE A 113 2.77 -3.36 4.45
C ILE A 113 3.81 -3.75 3.41
N GLN A 114 4.99 -4.18 3.86
CA GLN A 114 6.08 -4.65 2.99
C GLN A 114 5.63 -5.81 2.09
N ALA A 115 4.90 -6.78 2.65
CA ALA A 115 4.38 -7.93 1.93
C ALA A 115 3.30 -7.52 0.90
N LEU A 116 2.38 -6.63 1.27
CA LEU A 116 1.31 -6.13 0.38
C LEU A 116 1.87 -5.27 -0.76
N ALA A 117 2.85 -4.42 -0.45
CA ALA A 117 3.59 -3.67 -1.46
C ALA A 117 4.38 -4.65 -2.37
N GLY A 118 4.94 -5.72 -1.82
CA GLY A 118 5.84 -6.62 -2.54
C GLY A 118 7.27 -6.10 -2.59
N HIS A 119 7.73 -5.44 -1.53
CA HIS A 119 9.13 -5.02 -1.39
C HIS A 119 9.98 -6.20 -0.90
N ARG A 120 10.97 -6.60 -1.70
CA ARG A 120 11.92 -7.65 -1.33
C ARG A 120 12.83 -7.20 -0.19
N ASP A 121 13.36 -5.97 -0.29
CA ASP A 121 14.28 -5.41 0.69
C ASP A 121 13.53 -4.49 1.67
N PRO A 122 13.62 -4.72 3.00
CA PRO A 122 13.11 -3.81 4.02
C PRO A 122 13.58 -2.36 3.86
N ARG A 123 14.77 -2.11 3.28
CA ARG A 123 15.27 -0.76 3.00
C ARG A 123 14.33 0.06 2.11
N SER A 124 13.56 -0.61 1.25
CA SER A 124 12.55 0.04 0.39
C SER A 124 11.40 0.66 1.20
N MET A 125 11.27 0.34 2.49
CA MET A 125 10.28 0.93 3.40
C MET A 125 10.84 2.10 4.22
N GLU A 126 12.15 2.34 4.22
CA GLU A 126 12.77 3.34 5.07
C GLU A 126 12.34 4.76 4.73
N VAL A 127 12.22 5.09 3.43
CA VAL A 127 11.77 6.41 2.98
C VAL A 127 10.41 6.77 3.58
N TYR A 128 9.45 5.84 3.56
CA TYR A 128 8.12 6.05 4.14
C TYR A 128 8.15 6.14 5.65
N THR A 129 8.97 5.31 6.31
CA THR A 129 9.05 5.29 7.77
C THR A 129 9.67 6.58 8.30
N ARG A 130 10.65 7.17 7.59
CA ARG A 130 11.24 8.47 7.95
C ARG A 130 10.22 9.60 7.85
N VAL A 131 9.41 9.64 6.78
CA VAL A 131 8.32 10.62 6.63
C VAL A 131 7.27 10.44 7.73
N PHE A 132 6.81 9.20 7.94
CA PHE A 132 5.82 8.91 8.98
C PHE A 132 6.32 9.26 10.39
N ALA A 133 7.60 9.02 10.69
CA ALA A 133 8.20 9.37 11.97
C ALA A 133 8.20 10.89 12.22
N LEU A 134 8.42 11.72 11.19
CA LEU A 134 8.33 13.18 11.31
C LEU A 134 6.92 13.62 11.71
N ASP A 135 5.89 13.11 11.00
CA ASP A 135 4.49 13.47 11.27
C ASP A 135 4.01 12.95 12.64
N MET A 136 4.41 11.72 13.00
CA MET A 136 4.06 11.12 14.29
C MET A 136 4.79 11.79 15.45
N ALA A 137 6.06 12.16 15.30
CA ALA A 137 6.80 12.86 16.35
C ALA A 137 6.18 14.23 16.64
N ALA A 138 5.65 14.92 15.62
CA ALA A 138 4.94 16.18 15.81
C ALA A 138 3.61 16.03 16.57
N THR A 139 2.99 14.84 16.56
CA THR A 139 1.71 14.54 17.25
C THR A 139 1.90 13.80 18.57
N LEU A 140 3.04 13.16 18.76
CA LEU A 140 3.47 12.57 20.02
C LEU A 140 3.91 13.69 20.96
N ALA A 141 2.95 14.26 21.69
CA ALA A 141 3.23 14.94 22.95
C ALA A 141 3.71 13.89 23.97
N VAL A 142 4.93 13.38 23.77
CA VAL A 142 5.68 12.73 24.83
C VAL A 142 6.44 13.86 25.52
N PRO A 143 5.90 14.43 26.61
CA PRO A 143 6.67 15.36 27.41
C PRO A 143 7.89 14.60 27.94
N PHE A 144 9.07 14.97 27.46
CA PHE A 144 10.32 14.69 28.17
C PHE A 144 10.56 15.71 29.29
N THR A 145 9.52 16.45 29.68
CA THR A 145 9.52 17.39 30.80
C THR A 145 9.11 16.65 32.06
N GLY A 146 10.04 15.92 32.66
CA GLY A 146 9.95 15.51 34.06
C GLY A 146 11.15 16.09 34.79
N ASP A 147 10.94 16.73 35.94
CA ASP A 147 12.07 17.09 36.80
C ASP A 147 12.80 15.79 37.19
N GLY A 148 14.14 15.81 37.17
CA GLY A 148 14.94 14.67 37.57
C GLY A 148 14.66 14.24 39.02
N ARG A 149 14.13 15.15 39.85
CA ARG A 149 13.64 14.84 41.20
C ARG A 149 12.42 13.92 41.18
N ASP A 150 11.40 14.25 40.40
CA ASP A 150 10.17 13.45 40.28
C ASP A 150 10.48 12.06 39.73
N ALA A 151 11.34 11.99 38.71
CA ALA A 151 11.81 10.72 38.16
C ALA A 151 12.58 9.90 39.21
N ALA A 152 13.47 10.53 39.99
CA ALA A 152 14.21 9.86 41.05
C ALA A 152 13.32 9.41 42.22
N GLU A 153 12.26 10.14 42.54
CA GLU A 153 11.28 9.74 43.55
C GLU A 153 10.51 8.50 43.10
N ILE A 154 9.98 8.50 41.87
CA ILE A 154 9.32 7.31 41.29
C ILE A 154 10.26 6.10 41.31
N LEU A 155 11.51 6.25 40.87
CA LEU A 155 12.48 5.15 40.85
C LEU A 155 12.81 4.63 42.26
N ARG A 156 12.81 5.48 43.29
CA ARG A 156 13.02 5.05 44.70
C ARG A 156 11.82 4.29 45.27
N THR A 157 10.62 4.51 44.75
CA THR A 157 9.42 3.76 45.18
C THR A 157 9.29 2.37 44.54
N LEU A 158 10.08 2.08 43.50
CA LEU A 158 10.05 0.76 42.86
C LEU A 158 10.83 -0.27 43.69
N PRO A 159 10.33 -1.51 43.77
CA PRO A 159 11.05 -2.58 44.46
C PRO A 159 12.38 -2.86 43.74
N PRO A 160 13.43 -3.31 44.47
CA PRO A 160 14.72 -3.64 43.87
C PRO A 160 14.51 -4.70 42.78
N LEU A 161 15.13 -4.46 41.62
CA LEU A 161 15.16 -5.42 40.53
C LEU A 161 15.78 -6.72 41.04
N ARG A 162 15.03 -7.81 40.91
CA ARG A 162 15.50 -9.16 41.23
C ARG A 162 16.51 -9.65 40.18
#